data_AF-A0A1L8MIX3-F1
#
_entry.id   AF-A0A1L8MIX3-F1
#
_cell.length_a   1.000
_cell.length_b   1.000
_cell.length_c   1.000
_cell.angle_alpha   90.00
_cell.angle_beta   90.00
_cell.angle_gamma   90.00
#
_symmetry.space_group_name_H-M   'P 1'
#
loop_
_entity.id
_entity.type
_entity.pdbx_description
1 polymer ?
#
loop_
_entity_poly.entity_id
_entity_poly.type
_entity_poly.pdbx_seq_one_letter_code
_entity_poly.pdbx_strand_id
1 'polypeptide(L)'
;MVTATATDAAGNTSAPVSDTVDAVAPVVSIDDVVTSDSTPALTGNVDDPTATVVVTINGQDYTATNNGDGTWTLADDTVDALPEDI
;
A
#
# COMPACT_ATOMS: atom_id res chain seq x y z
N MET A 1 7.08 -1.17 20.88
CA MET A 1 6.27 -1.83 21.93
C MET A 1 6.05 -0.85 23.05
N VAL A 2 4.80 -0.68 23.46
CA VAL A 2 4.40 0.14 24.60
C VAL A 2 3.84 -0.77 25.69
N THR A 3 4.08 -0.41 26.96
CA THR A 3 3.60 -1.16 28.12
C THR A 3 2.97 -0.17 29.10
N ALA A 4 1.79 -0.50 29.62
CA ALA A 4 1.06 0.34 30.57
C ALA A 4 0.60 -0.45 31.80
N THR A 5 0.61 0.21 32.95
CA THR A 5 -0.02 -0.23 34.21
C THR A 5 -0.81 0.94 34.78
N ALA A 6 -1.84 0.65 35.58
CA ALA A 6 -2.62 1.65 36.30
C ALA A 6 -2.59 1.36 37.79
N THR A 7 -2.53 2.40 38.62
CA THR A 7 -2.60 2.29 40.09
C THR A 7 -3.77 3.12 40.60
N ASP A 8 -4.62 2.54 41.45
CA ASP A 8 -5.74 3.24 42.07
C ASP A 8 -5.32 4.06 43.31
N ALA A 9 -6.22 4.89 43.85
CA ALA A 9 -5.94 5.72 45.02
C ALA A 9 -5.68 4.91 46.31
N ALA A 10 -6.08 3.64 46.34
CA ALA A 10 -5.79 2.71 47.44
C ALA A 10 -4.43 2.01 47.29
N GLY A 11 -3.72 2.22 46.17
CA GLY A 11 -2.41 1.66 45.88
C GLY A 11 -2.42 0.31 45.15
N ASN A 12 -3.58 -0.19 44.70
CA ASN A 12 -3.64 -1.43 43.93
C ASN A 12 -3.18 -1.15 42.50
N THR A 13 -2.29 -1.99 41.96
CA THR A 13 -1.76 -1.84 40.60
C THR A 13 -2.29 -2.94 39.68
N SER A 14 -2.68 -2.59 38.45
CA SER A 14 -3.11 -3.54 37.43
C SER A 14 -1.95 -4.43 36.97
N ALA A 15 -2.26 -5.57 36.36
CA ALA A 15 -1.28 -6.27 35.54
C ALA A 15 -0.85 -5.37 34.36
N PRO A 16 0.39 -5.53 33.84
CA PRO A 16 0.82 -4.82 32.64
C PRO A 16 0.03 -5.28 31.42
N VAL A 17 -0.33 -4.33 30.58
CA VAL A 17 -0.82 -4.56 29.21
C VAL A 17 0.19 -3.98 28.23
N SER A 18 0.40 -4.67 27.10
CA SER A 18 1.34 -4.23 26.07
C SER A 18 0.73 -4.27 24.69
N ASP A 19 1.20 -3.37 23.82
CA ASP A 19 0.84 -3.31 22.41
C ASP A 19 2.04 -2.90 21.54
N THR A 20 1.95 -3.10 20.24
CA THR A 20 2.94 -2.69 19.25
C THR A 20 2.42 -1.52 18.42
N VAL A 21 3.30 -0.55 18.17
CA VAL A 21 3.04 0.51 17.20
C VAL A 21 3.88 0.17 15.98
N ASP A 22 3.22 -0.03 14.85
CA ASP A 22 3.87 -0.06 13.56
C ASP A 22 3.87 1.35 12.97
N ALA A 23 5.05 1.84 12.61
CA ALA A 23 5.28 3.16 12.05
C ALA A 23 6.13 3.10 10.78
N VAL A 24 6.40 1.90 10.25
CA VAL A 24 7.13 1.74 9.00
C VAL A 24 6.15 2.00 7.86
N ALA A 25 6.48 2.97 7.00
CA ALA A 25 5.68 3.22 5.81
C ALA A 25 5.91 2.11 4.77
N PRO A 26 4.89 1.74 3.97
CA PRO A 26 5.07 0.80 2.86
C PRO A 26 6.07 1.32 1.82
N VAL A 27 6.85 0.42 1.27
CA VAL A 27 7.69 0.65 0.09
C VAL A 27 6.99 0.06 -1.13
N VAL A 28 6.82 0.87 -2.17
CA VAL A 28 6.19 0.49 -3.43
C VAL A 28 7.14 0.76 -4.61
N SER A 29 7.14 -0.15 -5.59
CA SER A 29 7.84 0.00 -6.86
C SER A 29 6.93 -0.38 -8.03
N ILE A 30 7.32 0.04 -9.23
CA ILE A 30 6.66 -0.29 -10.50
C ILE A 30 7.68 -0.96 -11.41
N ASP A 31 7.23 -1.95 -12.19
CA ASP A 31 8.02 -2.56 -13.24
C ASP A 31 7.94 -1.72 -14.52
N ASP A 32 9.08 -1.45 -15.14
CA ASP A 32 9.11 -0.74 -16.42
C ASP A 32 8.55 -1.63 -17.54
N VAL A 33 7.63 -1.06 -18.32
CA VAL A 33 7.11 -1.67 -19.55
C VAL A 33 7.25 -0.69 -20.71
N VAL A 34 7.77 -1.18 -21.85
CA VAL A 34 7.80 -0.42 -23.10
C VAL A 34 6.90 -1.14 -24.09
N THR A 35 5.84 -0.46 -24.51
CA THR A 35 4.79 -0.99 -25.37
C THR A 35 4.17 0.13 -26.20
N SER A 36 3.56 -0.22 -27.32
CA SER A 36 2.71 0.70 -28.12
C SER A 36 1.23 0.56 -27.74
N ASP A 37 0.95 -0.11 -26.63
CA ASP A 37 -0.37 -0.21 -26.05
C ASP A 37 -0.59 1.01 -25.16
N SER A 38 -1.66 1.76 -25.43
CA SER A 38 -2.02 2.97 -24.69
C SER A 38 -2.68 2.70 -23.33
N THR A 39 -3.04 1.44 -23.04
CA THR A 39 -3.76 1.03 -21.83
C THR A 39 -3.17 -0.20 -21.12
N PRO A 40 -1.83 -0.36 -21.05
CA PRO A 40 -1.22 -1.62 -20.69
C PRO A 40 -1.50 -2.03 -19.25
N ALA A 41 -1.46 -3.34 -18.99
CA ALA A 41 -1.34 -3.86 -17.63
C ALA A 41 -0.07 -3.30 -16.95
N LEU A 42 -0.22 -2.86 -15.70
CA LEU A 42 0.90 -2.38 -14.86
C LEU A 42 1.11 -3.33 -13.68
N THR A 43 2.36 -3.59 -13.35
CA THR A 43 2.76 -4.45 -12.23
C THR A 43 3.86 -3.81 -11.41
N GLY A 44 4.05 -4.31 -10.20
CA GLY A 44 5.18 -3.95 -9.37
C GLY A 44 5.15 -4.65 -8.02
N ASN A 45 5.92 -4.14 -7.07
CA ASN A 45 6.03 -4.68 -5.72
C ASN A 45 5.50 -3.72 -4.67
N VAL A 46 4.98 -4.29 -3.59
CA VAL A 46 4.61 -3.59 -2.35
C VAL A 46 4.95 -4.50 -1.17
N ASP A 47 5.64 -3.97 -0.16
CA ASP A 47 6.14 -4.77 0.97
C ASP A 47 5.12 -4.94 2.12
N ASP A 48 4.05 -4.15 2.11
CA ASP A 48 2.94 -4.27 3.04
C ASP A 48 1.72 -4.94 2.36
N PRO A 49 1.33 -6.16 2.77
CA PRO A 49 0.20 -6.88 2.17
C PRO A 49 -1.17 -6.25 2.47
N THR A 50 -1.23 -5.26 3.35
CA THR A 50 -2.45 -4.53 3.72
C THR A 50 -2.48 -3.10 3.16
N ALA A 51 -1.41 -2.65 2.51
CA ALA A 51 -1.35 -1.33 1.91
C ALA A 51 -2.31 -1.18 0.73
N THR A 52 -2.79 0.04 0.53
CA THR A 52 -3.54 0.44 -0.67
C THR A 52 -2.54 0.99 -1.69
N VAL A 53 -2.58 0.47 -2.92
CA VAL A 53 -1.76 0.95 -4.03
C VAL A 53 -2.61 1.79 -4.97
N VAL A 54 -2.16 3.02 -5.23
CA VAL A 54 -2.79 3.95 -6.18
C VAL A 54 -1.74 4.36 -7.21
N VAL A 55 -2.10 4.23 -8.49
CA VAL A 55 -1.28 4.66 -9.62
C VAL A 55 -1.89 5.93 -10.19
N THR A 56 -1.13 7.02 -10.21
CA THR A 56 -1.56 8.29 -10.79
C THR A 56 -1.00 8.43 -12.21
N ILE A 57 -1.88 8.54 -13.21
CA ILE A 57 -1.53 8.68 -14.63
C ILE A 57 -2.22 9.93 -15.18
N ASN A 58 -1.46 10.86 -15.74
CA ASN A 58 -1.98 12.16 -16.23
C ASN A 58 -2.87 12.91 -15.21
N GLY A 59 -2.62 12.73 -13.92
CA GLY A 59 -3.39 13.35 -12.84
C GLY A 59 -4.67 12.62 -12.43
N GLN A 60 -4.95 11.45 -13.01
CA GLN A 60 -6.04 10.57 -12.61
C GLN A 60 -5.52 9.40 -11.77
N ASP A 61 -6.24 9.09 -10.69
CA ASP A 61 -5.88 8.02 -9.76
C ASP A 61 -6.61 6.72 -10.10
N TYR A 62 -5.85 5.63 -10.21
CA TYR A 62 -6.35 4.28 -10.45
C TYR A 62 -5.93 3.39 -9.28
N THR A 63 -6.91 2.77 -8.62
CA THR A 63 -6.64 1.82 -7.53
C THR A 63 -6.19 0.49 -8.11
N ALA A 64 -4.97 0.07 -7.76
CA ALA A 64 -4.42 -1.23 -8.10
C ALA A 64 -4.81 -2.30 -7.07
N THR A 65 -4.75 -3.56 -7.48
CA THR A 65 -4.94 -4.71 -6.60
C THR A 65 -3.63 -5.02 -5.88
N ASN A 66 -3.59 -4.91 -4.56
CA ASN A 66 -2.53 -5.52 -3.76
C ASN A 66 -2.83 -7.01 -3.61
N ASN A 67 -1.97 -7.87 -4.13
CA ASN A 67 -2.19 -9.31 -4.13
C ASN A 67 -1.90 -9.95 -2.76
N GLY A 68 -1.29 -9.21 -1.83
CA GLY A 68 -0.92 -9.68 -0.51
C GLY A 68 0.30 -10.61 -0.48
N ASP A 69 0.91 -10.86 -1.63
CA ASP A 69 2.08 -11.75 -1.80
C ASP A 69 3.39 -10.98 -2.09
N GLY A 70 3.38 -9.66 -1.92
CA GLY A 70 4.50 -8.78 -2.25
C GLY A 70 4.40 -8.12 -3.63
N THR A 71 3.32 -8.40 -4.37
CA THR A 71 3.07 -7.81 -5.70
C THR A 71 1.75 -7.03 -5.74
N TRP A 72 1.65 -6.12 -6.70
CA TRP A 72 0.39 -5.48 -7.06
C TRP A 72 0.19 -5.49 -8.58
N THR A 73 -1.07 -5.40 -8.99
CA THR A 73 -1.47 -5.36 -10.40
C THR A 73 -2.52 -4.29 -10.67
N LEU A 74 -2.37 -3.59 -11.79
CA LEU A 74 -3.44 -2.84 -12.44
C LEU A 74 -3.70 -3.51 -13.79
N ALA A 75 -4.93 -3.96 -14.01
CA ALA A 75 -5.26 -4.75 -15.18
C ALA A 75 -5.17 -3.92 -16.46
N ASP A 76 -4.94 -4.62 -17.57
CA ASP A 76 -5.03 -4.08 -18.92
C ASP A 76 -6.39 -3.40 -19.15
N ASP A 77 -6.44 -2.38 -20.01
CA ASP A 77 -7.65 -1.64 -20.35
C ASP A 77 -8.38 -0.97 -19.16
N THR A 78 -7.70 -0.81 -18.01
CA THR A 78 -8.28 -0.17 -16.81
C THR A 78 -8.07 1.34 -16.79
N VAL A 79 -7.00 1.81 -17.43
CA VAL A 79 -6.62 3.22 -17.47
C VAL A 79 -7.22 3.93 -18.68
N ASP A 80 -7.31 5.25 -18.63
CA ASP A 80 -7.68 6.01 -19.82
C ASP A 80 -6.59 5.87 -20.88
N ALA A 81 -6.99 5.64 -22.13
CA ALA A 81 -6.05 5.52 -23.25
C ALA A 81 -5.17 6.78 -23.37
N LEU A 82 -3.86 6.55 -23.34
CA LEU A 82 -2.88 7.61 -23.51
C LEU A 82 -2.79 8.03 -24.99
N PRO A 83 -2.53 9.32 -25.28
CA PRO A 83 -2.32 9.76 -26.65
C PRO A 83 -1.08 9.09 -27.26
N GLU A 84 -1.21 8.59 -28.48
CA GLU A 84 -0.07 8.17 -29.29
C GLU A 84 0.70 9.42 -29.77
N ASP A 85 2.03 9.38 -29.72
CA ASP A 85 2.86 10.40 -30.36
C ASP A 85 2.67 10.28 -31.89
N ILE A 86 2.03 11.30 -32.49
CA ILE A 86 1.78 11.40 -33.95
C ILE A 86 3.05 11.76 -34.72
#